data_AF-A0A2M8Z9Z6-F1
#
_entry.id   AF-A0A2M8Z9Z6-F1
#
_cell.length_a   1.000
_cell.length_b   1.000
_cell.length_c   1.000
_cell.angle_alpha   90.00
_cell.angle_beta   90.00
_cell.angle_gamma   90.00
#
_symmetry.space_group_name_H-M   'P 1'
#
loop_
_entity.id
_entity.type
_entity.pdbx_description
1 polymer ?
#
loop_
_entity_poly.entity_id
_entity_poly.type
_entity_poly.pdbx_seq_one_letter_code
_entity_poly.pdbx_strand_id
1 'polypeptide(L)' 'MDRYKLSALVGTIIMGIGSFMACLAENPLYIFSGNVLLVVSIFIMIYGYAKWQP' A
#
# COMPACT_ATOMS: atom_id res chain seq x y z
N MET A 1 -11.94 15.50 7.75
CA MET A 1 -11.74 14.57 6.62
C MET A 1 -12.26 13.22 7.04
N ASP A 2 -13.22 12.73 6.30
CA ASP A 2 -13.83 11.42 6.48
C ASP A 2 -12.78 10.31 6.63
N ARG A 3 -12.95 9.46 7.66
CA ARG A 3 -11.97 8.44 8.09
C ARG A 3 -11.50 7.52 6.96
N TYR A 4 -12.37 7.34 5.96
CA TYR A 4 -12.15 6.53 4.77
C TYR A 4 -11.19 7.19 3.76
N LYS A 5 -11.23 8.53 3.63
CA LYS A 5 -10.26 9.31 2.84
C LYS A 5 -8.86 9.24 3.45
N LEU A 6 -8.77 9.17 4.78
CA LEU A 6 -7.51 9.04 5.52
C LEU A 6 -6.92 7.62 5.38
N SER A 7 -7.77 6.60 5.36
CA SER A 7 -7.37 5.22 5.05
C SER A 7 -6.80 5.07 3.64
N ALA A 8 -7.41 5.72 2.64
CA ALA A 8 -6.90 5.73 1.27
C ALA A 8 -5.53 6.42 1.17
N LEU A 9 -5.33 7.54 1.87
CA LEU A 9 -4.05 8.25 1.94
C LEU A 9 -2.95 7.40 2.60
N VAL A 10 -3.27 6.67 3.67
CA VAL A 10 -2.31 5.78 4.34
C VAL A 10 -1.92 4.63 3.41
N GLY A 11 -2.89 4.07 2.67
CA GLY A 11 -2.64 3.04 1.66
C GLY A 11 -1.68 3.50 0.55
N THR A 12 -1.82 4.72 0.05
CA THR A 12 -0.94 5.26 -1.00
C THR A 12 0.48 5.54 -0.49
N ILE A 13 0.64 5.99 0.75
CA ILE A 13 1.98 6.18 1.36
C ILE A 13 2.70 4.84 1.51
N ILE A 14 1.99 3.82 2.02
CA ILE A 14 2.55 2.46 2.19
C ILE A 14 2.89 1.84 0.82
N MET A 15 2.05 2.05 -0.20
CA MET A 15 2.33 1.61 -1.57
C MET A 15 3.61 2.25 -2.12
N GLY A 16 3.82 3.54 -1.87
CA GLY A 16 5.05 4.23 -2.25
C GLY A 16 6.29 3.57 -1.64
N ILE A 17 6.29 3.35 -0.32
CA ILE A 17 7.43 2.73 0.37
C ILE A 17 7.66 1.29 -0.10
N GLY A 18 6.58 0.51 -0.28
CA GLY A 18 6.64 -0.85 -0.80
C GLY A 18 7.25 -0.93 -2.20
N SER A 19 6.94 0.04 -3.08
CA SER A 19 7.50 0.12 -4.42
C SER A 19 9.00 0.44 -4.41
N PHE A 20 9.46 1.32 -3.52
CA PHE A 20 10.89 1.60 -3.34
C PHE A 20 11.64 0.37 -2.79
N MET A 21 11.06 -0.35 -1.83
CA MET A 21 11.68 -1.58 -1.31
C MET A 21 11.70 -2.72 -2.33
N ALA A 22 10.67 -2.87 -3.15
CA ALA A 22 10.61 -3.93 -4.16
C ALA A 22 11.54 -3.65 -5.35
N CYS A 23 11.67 -2.39 -5.78
CA CYS A 23 12.41 -2.02 -6.99
C CYS A 23 13.86 -1.61 -6.74
N LEU A 24 14.21 -1.12 -5.54
CA LEU A 24 15.55 -0.61 -5.23
C LEU A 24 16.39 -1.59 -4.40
N ALA A 25 15.79 -2.66 -3.85
CA ALA A 25 16.51 -3.62 -3.03
C ALA A 25 17.19 -4.71 -3.86
N GLU A 26 18.46 -4.97 -3.54
CA GLU A 26 19.31 -5.95 -4.23
C GLU A 26 19.17 -7.36 -3.62
N ASN A 27 18.75 -7.42 -2.34
CA ASN A 27 18.57 -8.69 -1.66
C ASN A 27 17.18 -9.28 -1.94
N PRO A 28 17.10 -10.58 -2.28
CA PRO A 28 15.84 -11.23 -2.64
C PRO A 28 14.80 -11.23 -1.51
N LEU A 29 15.25 -11.23 -0.25
CA LEU A 29 14.37 -11.14 0.92
C LEU A 29 13.66 -9.78 1.01
N TYR A 30 14.37 -8.69 0.70
CA TYR A 30 13.77 -7.36 0.73
C TYR A 30 12.80 -7.17 -0.44
N ILE A 31 13.11 -7.69 -1.63
CA ILE A 31 12.20 -7.70 -2.78
C ILE A 31 10.90 -8.44 -2.43
N PHE A 32 10.99 -9.64 -1.85
CA PHE A 32 9.81 -10.41 -1.44
C PHE A 32 8.98 -9.66 -0.40
N SER A 33 9.63 -9.07 0.62
CA SER A 33 8.95 -8.28 1.64
C SER A 33 8.25 -7.04 1.06
N GLY A 34 8.89 -6.33 0.12
CA GLY A 34 8.31 -5.17 -0.55
C GLY A 34 7.10 -5.55 -1.39
N ASN A 35 7.15 -6.69 -2.08
CA ASN A 35 6.03 -7.21 -2.87
C ASN A 35 4.84 -7.59 -1.98
N VAL A 36 5.08 -8.22 -0.82
CA VAL A 36 4.03 -8.50 0.18
C VAL A 36 3.43 -7.20 0.71
N LEU A 37 4.26 -6.19 1.00
CA LEU A 37 3.82 -4.88 1.47
C LEU A 37 2.91 -4.17 0.45
N LEU A 38 3.26 -4.28 -0.84
CA LEU A 38 2.46 -3.76 -1.95
C LEU A 38 1.09 -4.44 -1.99
N VAL A 39 1.02 -5.76 -1.90
CA VAL A 39 -0.25 -6.50 -1.87
C VAL A 39 -1.13 -6.05 -0.70
N VAL A 40 -0.55 -5.91 0.50
CA VAL A 40 -1.28 -5.42 1.68
C VAL A 40 -1.79 -3.99 1.49
N SER A 41 -0.98 -3.10 0.88
CA SER A 41 -1.39 -1.72 0.60
C SER A 41 -2.60 -1.64 -0.35
N ILE A 42 -2.65 -2.53 -1.35
CA ILE A 42 -3.78 -2.65 -2.28
C ILE A 42 -5.04 -3.09 -1.56
N PHE A 43 -4.97 -4.07 -0.65
CA PHE A 43 -6.12 -4.48 0.15
C PHE A 43 -6.70 -3.34 1.00
N ILE A 44 -5.82 -2.54 1.62
CA ILE A 44 -6.23 -1.38 2.43
C ILE A 44 -6.91 -0.32 1.56
N MET A 45 -6.37 -0.05 0.37
CA MET A 45 -6.99 0.87 -0.59
C MET A 45 -8.34 0.35 -1.08
N ILE A 46 -8.44 -0.93 -1.47
CA ILE A 46 -9.70 -1.54 -1.91
C ILE A 46 -10.76 -1.41 -0.81
N TYR A 47 -10.42 -1.68 0.44
CA TYR A 47 -11.36 -1.52 1.55
C TYR A 47 -11.75 -0.06 1.78
N GLY A 48 -10.78 0.86 1.68
CA GLY A 48 -11.01 2.30 1.75
C GLY A 48 -11.97 2.79 0.67
N TYR A 49 -11.75 2.40 -0.59
CA TYR A 49 -12.57 2.80 -1.74
C TYR A 49 -13.92 2.07 -1.81
N ALA A 50 -13.99 0.79 -1.44
CA ALA A 50 -15.24 0.03 -1.41
C ALA A 50 -16.22 0.60 -0.37
N LYS A 51 -15.71 1.15 0.73
CA LYS A 51 -16.53 1.78 1.78
C LYS A 51 -16.75 3.27 1.55
N TRP A 52 -15.84 3.92 0.81
CA TRP A 52 -15.99 5.28 0.30
C TRP A 52 -16.70 5.25 -1.06
N GLN A 53 -17.94 4.78 -1.08
CA GLN A 53 -18.80 4.96 -2.24
C GLN A 53 -19.31 6.41 -2.24
N PRO A 54 -19.13 7.18 -3.33
CA PRO A 54 -19.63 8.56 -3.44
C PRO A 54 -21.16 8.64 -3.38
#